data_AF-A0A7J9GNN6-F1
#
_entry.id   AF-A0A7J9GNN6-F1
#
_cell.length_a   1.000
_cell.length_b   1.000
_cell.length_c   1.000
_cell.angle_alpha   90.00
_cell.angle_beta   90.00
_cell.angle_gamma   90.00
#
_symmetry.space_group_name_H-M   'P 1'
#
loop_
_entity.id
_entity.type
_entity.pdbx_description
1 polymer ?
#
loop_
_entity_poly.entity_id
_entity_poly.type
_entity_poly.pdbx_seq_one_letter_code
_entity_poly.pdbx_strand_id
1 'polypeptide(L)'
;MVNPACQRCGADKETLIHAIKDCPTARETLVCGGLDDKLVRNEFDSCIDWLEATMRLLDKKAIEDFIILIWNSWNNRNNFTFCGKEEY
;
A
#
# COMPACT_ATOMS: atom_id res chain seq x y z
N MET A 1 -6.24 -9.22 20.52
CA MET A 1 -6.07 -9.72 19.13
C MET A 1 -6.24 -8.54 18.20
N VAL A 2 -5.31 -8.30 17.29
CA VAL A 2 -5.47 -7.28 16.24
C VAL A 2 -6.62 -7.73 15.35
N ASN A 3 -7.62 -6.86 15.14
CA ASN A 3 -8.70 -7.13 14.21
C ASN A 3 -8.08 -7.36 12.81
N PRO A 4 -8.30 -8.52 12.16
CA PRO A 4 -7.73 -8.78 10.85
C PRO A 4 -8.35 -7.89 9.77
N ALA A 5 -9.47 -7.22 10.04
CA ALA A 5 -10.12 -6.33 9.11
C ALA A 5 -9.33 -5.03 8.92
N CYS A 6 -9.35 -4.50 7.70
CA CYS A 6 -8.75 -3.20 7.40
C CYS A 6 -9.51 -2.11 8.15
N GLN A 7 -8.81 -1.41 9.05
CA GLN A 7 -9.43 -0.34 9.86
C GLN A 7 -9.83 0.89 9.03
N ARG A 8 -9.34 1.01 7.79
CA ARG A 8 -9.60 2.16 6.91
C ARG A 8 -10.84 1.99 6.05
N CYS A 9 -11.03 0.81 5.48
CA CYS A 9 -12.09 0.56 4.50
C CYS A 9 -13.07 -0.53 4.92
N GLY A 10 -12.84 -1.21 6.06
CA GLY A 10 -13.72 -2.24 6.58
C GLY A 10 -13.61 -3.60 5.89
N ALA A 11 -12.65 -3.82 4.99
CA ALA A 11 -12.44 -5.12 4.37
C ALA A 11 -12.16 -6.22 5.41
N ASP A 12 -12.81 -7.38 5.28
CA ASP A 12 -12.79 -8.46 6.30
C ASP A 12 -11.39 -8.96 6.66
N LYS A 13 -10.45 -8.92 5.71
CA LYS A 13 -9.07 -9.32 5.89
C LYS A 13 -8.13 -8.37 5.18
N GLU A 14 -7.30 -7.70 5.95
CA GLU A 14 -6.21 -6.87 5.48
C GLU A 14 -4.99 -7.74 5.18
N THR A 15 -4.76 -8.02 3.90
CA THR A 15 -3.50 -8.61 3.42
C THR A 15 -2.43 -7.53 3.25
N LEU A 16 -1.17 -7.93 3.06
CA LEU A 16 -0.09 -6.98 2.79
C LEU A 16 -0.37 -6.17 1.52
N ILE A 17 -0.76 -6.83 0.42
CA ILE A 17 -1.08 -6.15 -0.83
C ILE A 17 -2.28 -5.22 -0.67
N HIS A 18 -3.27 -5.60 0.14
CA HIS A 18 -4.37 -4.70 0.48
C HIS A 18 -3.87 -3.45 1.22
N ALA A 19 -3.07 -3.64 2.27
CA ALA A 19 -2.59 -2.54 3.10
C ALA A 19 -1.80 -1.48 2.32
N ILE A 20 -1.01 -1.90 1.31
CA ILE A 20 -0.13 -0.99 0.57
C ILE A 20 -0.68 -0.54 -0.79
N LYS A 21 -1.64 -1.27 -1.38
CA LYS A 21 -2.13 -1.03 -2.75
C LYS A 21 -3.66 -1.06 -2.88
N ASP A 22 -4.34 -2.12 -2.44
CA ASP A 22 -5.77 -2.30 -2.79
C ASP A 22 -6.74 -1.56 -1.86
N CYS A 23 -6.32 -1.18 -0.66
CA CYS A 23 -7.08 -0.28 0.20
C CYS A 23 -7.33 1.04 -0.55
N PRO A 24 -8.58 1.57 -0.60
CA PRO A 24 -8.87 2.82 -1.30
C PRO A 24 -7.96 3.99 -0.92
N THR A 25 -7.65 4.16 0.37
CA THR A 25 -6.73 5.19 0.86
C THR A 25 -5.28 4.96 0.40
N ALA A 26 -4.84 3.70 0.34
CA ALA A 26 -3.52 3.34 -0.17
C ALA A 26 -3.44 3.62 -1.68
N ARG A 27 -4.46 3.24 -2.43
CA ARG A 27 -4.61 3.51 -3.87
C ARG A 27 -4.53 4.99 -4.18
N GLU A 28 -5.27 5.83 -3.45
CA GLU A 28 -5.17 7.29 -3.60
C GLU A 28 -3.76 7.80 -3.32
N THR A 29 -3.10 7.31 -2.27
CA THR A 29 -1.72 7.72 -1.95
C THR A 29 -0.76 7.41 -3.10
N LEU A 30 -0.87 6.22 -3.71
CA LEU A 30 -0.03 5.81 -4.83
C LEU A 30 -0.29 6.64 -6.09
N VAL A 31 -1.56 6.86 -6.45
CA VAL A 31 -1.95 7.62 -7.66
C VAL A 31 -1.58 9.11 -7.50
N CYS A 32 -1.87 9.71 -6.35
CA CYS A 32 -1.44 11.09 -6.05
C CYS A 32 0.09 11.23 -6.02
N GLY A 33 0.79 10.15 -5.68
CA GLY A 33 2.24 10.05 -5.75
C GLY A 33 2.83 9.94 -7.15
N GLY A 34 1.99 9.82 -8.19
CA GLY A 34 2.42 9.73 -9.58
C GLY A 34 2.57 8.32 -10.12
N LEU A 35 2.16 7.27 -9.37
CA LEU A 35 2.12 5.92 -9.92
C LEU A 35 0.95 5.78 -10.90
N ASP A 36 1.19 5.17 -12.06
CA ASP A 36 0.17 4.96 -13.09
C ASP A 36 -1.03 4.18 -12.51
N ASP A 37 -2.24 4.73 -12.68
CA ASP A 37 -3.49 4.14 -12.19
C ASP A 37 -3.69 2.70 -12.69
N LYS A 38 -3.20 2.35 -13.89
CA LYS A 38 -3.22 0.97 -14.41
C LYS A 38 -2.40 0.03 -13.53
N LEU A 39 -1.22 0.45 -13.07
CA LEU A 39 -0.36 -0.36 -12.19
C LEU A 39 -1.00 -0.58 -10.81
N VAL A 40 -1.83 0.37 -10.36
CA VAL A 40 -2.53 0.28 -9.08
C VAL A 40 -3.81 -0.55 -9.19
N ARG A 41 -4.50 -0.51 -10.33
CA ARG A 41 -5.75 -1.26 -10.56
C ARG A 41 -5.54 -2.70 -10.98
N ASN A 42 -4.40 -3.06 -11.55
CA ASN A 42 -4.11 -4.43 -11.95
C ASN A 42 -4.25 -5.39 -10.76
N GLU A 43 -4.89 -6.53 -10.99
CA GLU A 43 -5.11 -7.56 -9.98
C GLU A 43 -3.86 -8.42 -9.83
N PHE A 44 -3.45 -8.63 -8.58
CA PHE A 44 -2.34 -9.49 -8.20
C PHE A 44 -2.70 -10.18 -6.89
N ASP A 45 -2.44 -11.47 -6.77
CA ASP A 45 -2.67 -12.20 -5.52
C ASP A 45 -1.50 -12.02 -4.53
N SER A 46 -0.33 -11.67 -5.05
CA SER A 46 0.93 -11.55 -4.32
C SER A 46 1.46 -10.12 -4.37
N CYS A 47 1.80 -9.59 -3.20
CA CYS A 47 2.48 -8.31 -3.05
C CYS A 47 3.83 -8.29 -3.79
N ILE A 48 4.60 -9.39 -3.69
CA ILE A 48 5.92 -9.49 -4.32
C ILE A 48 5.79 -9.46 -5.84
N ASP A 49 4.81 -10.19 -6.40
CA ASP A 49 4.60 -10.26 -7.85
C ASP A 49 4.23 -8.88 -8.40
N TRP A 50 3.40 -8.13 -7.67
CA TRP A 50 3.07 -6.74 -8.02
C TRP A 50 4.30 -5.82 -7.95
N LEU A 51 5.11 -5.93 -6.89
CA LEU A 51 6.34 -5.14 -6.74
C LEU A 51 7.32 -5.43 -7.88
N GLU A 52 7.57 -6.70 -8.17
CA GLU A 52 8.47 -7.10 -9.25
C GLU A 52 7.96 -6.65 -10.62
N ALA A 53 6.68 -6.86 -10.91
CA ALA A 53 6.08 -6.42 -12.17
C ALA A 53 6.15 -4.90 -12.34
N THR A 54 5.90 -4.15 -11.27
CA THR A 54 5.99 -2.68 -11.27
C THR A 54 7.43 -2.23 -11.47
N MET A 55 8.38 -2.75 -10.69
CA MET A 55 9.79 -2.37 -10.77
C MET A 55 10.43 -2.69 -12.14
N ARG A 56 9.96 -3.74 -12.84
CA ARG A 56 10.43 -4.04 -14.22
C ARG A 56 10.03 -2.99 -15.24
N LEU A 57 9.00 -2.19 -14.96
CA LEU A 57 8.47 -1.17 -15.87
C LEU A 57 9.01 0.24 -15.55
N LEU A 58 9.68 0.42 -14.42
CA LEU A 58 10.17 1.69 -13.93
C LEU A 58 11.67 1.85 -14.18
N ASP A 59 12.09 3.08 -14.47
CA ASP A 59 13.52 3.41 -14.42
C ASP A 59 14.01 3.52 -12.98
N LYS A 60 15.33 3.64 -12.79
CA LYS A 60 15.94 3.69 -11.46
C LYS A 60 15.35 4.81 -10.58
N LYS A 61 15.13 5.99 -11.14
CA LYS A 61 14.63 7.14 -10.36
C LYS A 61 13.17 6.91 -9.95
N ALA A 62 12.37 6.40 -10.88
CA ALA A 62 10.98 6.04 -10.61
C ALA A 62 10.85 4.88 -9.60
N ILE A 63 11.80 3.94 -9.55
CA ILE A 63 11.85 2.90 -8.50
C ILE A 63 12.08 3.52 -7.11
N GLU A 64 13.01 4.47 -6.98
CA GLU A 64 13.26 5.15 -5.70
C GLU A 64 12.00 5.87 -5.21
N ASP A 65 11.34 6.61 -6.10
CA ASP A 65 10.10 7.32 -5.79
C ASP A 65 8.97 6.33 -5.44
N PHE A 66 8.87 5.20 -6.15
CA PHE A 66 7.92 4.13 -5.86
C PHE A 66 8.11 3.51 -4.47
N ILE A 67 9.35 3.26 -4.05
CA ILE A 67 9.64 2.73 -2.70
C ILE A 67 9.21 3.74 -1.63
N ILE A 68 9.44 5.03 -1.86
CA ILE A 68 8.98 6.10 -0.95
C ILE A 68 7.45 6.11 -0.85
N LEU A 69 6.73 5.93 -1.95
CA LEU A 69 5.26 5.86 -1.95
C LEU A 69 4.72 4.65 -1.19
N ILE A 70 5.32 3.47 -1.36
CA ILE A 70 4.96 2.28 -0.59
C ILE A 70 5.18 2.52 0.90
N TRP A 71 6.34 3.09 1.27
CA TRP A 71 6.65 3.41 2.65
C TRP A 71 5.63 4.39 3.23
N ASN A 72 5.28 5.45 2.51
CA ASN A 72 4.29 6.43 2.95
C ASN A 72 2.91 5.81 3.12
N SER A 73 2.49 4.94 2.20
CA SER A 73 1.23 4.19 2.29
C SER A 73 1.18 3.33 3.56
N TRP A 74 2.25 2.56 3.82
CA TRP A 74 2.39 1.74 5.03
C TRP A 74 2.42 2.57 6.31
N ASN A 75 3.22 3.63 6.34
CA ASN A 75 3.36 4.50 7.51
C ASN A 75 2.05 5.22 7.83
N ASN A 76 1.36 5.73 6.81
CA ASN A 76 0.04 6.32 6.95
C ASN A 76 -0.95 5.29 7.56
N ARG A 77 -0.92 4.03 7.08
CA ARG A 77 -1.71 2.93 7.65
C ARG A 77 -1.39 2.67 9.11
N ASN A 78 -0.13 2.58 9.47
CA ASN A 78 0.28 2.33 10.86
C ASN A 78 -0.16 3.47 11.77
N ASN A 79 0.05 4.72 11.35
CA ASN A 79 -0.43 5.88 12.09
C ASN A 79 -1.94 5.80 12.29
N PHE A 80 -2.74 5.49 11.27
CA PHE A 80 -4.19 5.34 11.45
C PHE A 80 -4.56 4.20 12.42
N THR A 81 -3.84 3.08 12.37
CA THR A 81 -4.17 1.87 13.16
C THR A 81 -3.73 1.97 14.62
N PHE A 82 -2.62 2.68 14.86
CA PHE A 82 -1.91 2.72 16.13
C PHE A 82 -1.85 4.12 16.78
N CYS A 83 -2.34 5.17 16.11
CA CYS A 83 -2.38 6.51 16.70
C CYS A 83 -3.16 6.50 18.03
N GLY A 84 -2.50 6.94 19.10
CA GLY A 84 -3.06 6.99 20.45
C GLY A 84 -3.03 5.67 21.23
N LYS A 85 -2.37 4.62 20.71
CA LYS A 85 -2.09 3.40 21.47
C LYS A 85 -0.67 3.48 22.01
N GLU A 86 -0.53 3.55 23.34
CA GLU A 86 0.77 3.47 24.01
C GLU A 86 1.46 2.15 23.63
N GLU A 87 2.78 2.21 23.41
CA GLU A 87 3.61 1.02 23.33
C GLU A 87 3.61 0.35 24.71
N TYR A 88 3.09 -0.88 24.78
CA TYR A 88 3.16 -1.72 25.98
C TYR A 88 4.52 -2.42 26.08
#